data_AF-A0A7S4IDN8-F1
#
_entry.id   AF-A0A7S4IDN8-F1
#
_cell.length_a   1.000
_cell.length_b   1.000
_cell.length_c   1.000
_cell.angle_alpha   90.00
_cell.angle_beta   90.00
_cell.angle_gamma   90.00
#
_symmetry.space_group_name_H-M   'P 1'
#
loop_
_entity.id
_entity.type
_entity.pdbx_description
1 polymer ?
#
loop_
_entity_poly.entity_id
_entity_poly.type
_entity_poly.pdbx_seq_one_letter_code
_entity_poly.pdbx_strand_id
1 'polypeptide(L)'
;MLKESWALFSSCYSIPSLRRSHQSPMQYFRAHFGAPPEPGTFKFVLADPLTMCNKDTTPVLYNRASVDGFTVVVAKRGECNHSEKAILAHETGAAAILFINTEEGNSHPSGPEAHDLSLSASMIGRYDGERLLDALNATFDQNMEGKFVPISCLEGKSKTMPSLESHCAPVRSKDRQFISALDFRGKIVANGEHKFEYVQAEFGGRINPHSGQWGLAGSVSEHYCNLTIADGELQGMAVLVGRGGCDFATKAEILSEAGARIMILANYNETIFRMGVDTEYRGRQIPIAAVMVTKSTGSQLSLMVNGKTKKPSQENYIQLEHGCTQM
;
A
#
# COMPACT_ATOMS: atom_id res chain seq x y z
N MET A 1 13.46 14.33 18.65
CA MET A 1 12.06 14.82 18.59
C MET A 1 11.22 13.66 18.10
N LEU A 2 10.21 13.17 18.85
CA LEU A 2 9.49 11.94 18.48
C LEU A 2 8.71 12.16 17.16
N LYS A 3 9.29 11.76 16.03
CA LYS A 3 8.54 11.59 14.78
C LYS A 3 7.74 10.30 14.96
N GLU A 4 6.48 10.44 15.35
CA GLU A 4 5.57 9.32 15.40
C GLU A 4 5.19 8.97 13.94
N SER A 5 5.88 7.98 13.38
CA SER A 5 5.36 7.28 12.21
C SER A 5 4.33 6.26 12.70
N TRP A 6 3.32 5.96 11.92
CA TRP A 6 2.34 5.00 12.37
C TRP A 6 1.81 4.23 11.18
N ALA A 7 1.66 2.91 11.29
CA ALA A 7 1.30 2.07 10.14
C ALA A 7 -0.16 1.62 10.22
N LEU A 8 -0.92 1.84 9.15
CA LEU A 8 -2.24 1.24 8.93
C LEU A 8 -2.08 -0.06 8.14
N PHE A 9 -2.59 -1.17 8.65
CA PHE A 9 -2.55 -2.45 7.94
C PHE A 9 -3.95 -2.95 7.67
N SER A 10 -4.26 -3.31 6.43
CA SER A 10 -5.53 -3.95 6.09
C SER A 10 -5.39 -5.47 6.02
N SER A 11 -6.31 -6.21 6.66
CA SER A 11 -6.36 -7.69 6.63
C SER A 11 -7.79 -8.19 6.80
N CYS A 12 -8.26 -9.06 5.89
CA CYS A 12 -9.54 -9.76 6.01
C CYS A 12 -9.38 -11.16 6.64
N TYR A 13 -10.27 -11.55 7.56
CA TYR A 13 -10.33 -12.89 8.15
C TYR A 13 -11.46 -13.77 7.57
N SER A 14 -11.10 -15.03 7.27
CA SER A 14 -11.85 -16.29 7.33
C SER A 14 -13.28 -16.44 6.76
N ILE A 15 -13.39 -16.57 5.42
CA ILE A 15 -14.33 -17.49 4.75
C ILE A 15 -13.58 -18.13 3.58
N PRO A 16 -13.70 -19.45 3.30
CA PRO A 16 -12.93 -20.15 2.24
C PRO A 16 -13.09 -19.58 0.81
N SER A 17 -13.98 -18.61 0.61
CA SER A 17 -14.28 -17.95 -0.66
C SER A 17 -14.08 -16.43 -0.68
N LEU A 18 -13.65 -15.79 0.43
CA LEU A 18 -13.48 -14.32 0.49
C LEU A 18 -12.01 -13.88 0.60
N ARG A 19 -11.52 -13.47 -0.59
CA ARG A 19 -10.60 -12.36 -0.95
C ARG A 19 -9.83 -11.68 0.19
N ARG A 20 -8.51 -11.90 0.22
CA ARG A 20 -7.54 -11.11 1.01
C ARG A 20 -6.87 -10.06 0.11
N SER A 21 -7.08 -8.78 0.41
CA SER A 21 -6.27 -7.68 -0.12
C SER A 21 -5.35 -7.16 1.00
N HIS A 22 -4.08 -7.56 0.99
CA HIS A 22 -3.10 -6.96 1.90
C HIS A 22 -2.56 -5.67 1.28
N GLN A 23 -2.93 -4.53 1.86
CA GLN A 23 -2.31 -3.25 1.53
C GLN A 23 -0.99 -3.08 2.28
N SER A 24 -0.03 -2.34 1.68
CA SER A 24 1.17 -1.91 2.39
C SER A 24 0.79 -1.18 3.68
N PRO A 25 1.62 -1.25 4.73
CA PRO A 25 1.56 -0.28 5.80
C PRO A 25 1.50 1.15 5.25
N MET A 26 0.45 1.90 5.63
CA MET A 26 0.34 3.33 5.30
C MET A 26 0.80 4.16 6.49
N GLN A 27 1.65 5.16 6.26
CA GLN A 27 2.02 6.07 7.34
C GLN A 27 0.87 7.04 7.63
N TYR A 28 0.45 7.13 8.88
CA TYR A 28 -0.45 8.19 9.34
C TYR A 28 0.23 9.08 10.39
N PHE A 29 -0.34 10.26 10.59
CA PHE A 29 -0.01 11.17 11.68
C PHE A 29 -1.23 11.37 12.55
N ARG A 30 -1.04 11.29 13.87
CA ARG A 30 -2.11 11.58 14.83
C ARG A 30 -2.44 13.07 14.78
N ALA A 31 -3.70 13.42 14.97
CA ALA A 31 -4.09 14.80 15.20
C ALA A 31 -3.47 15.36 16.49
N HIS A 32 -3.47 16.68 16.63
CA HIS A 32 -3.16 17.36 17.89
C HIS A 32 -4.28 17.27 18.93
N PHE A 33 -5.31 16.47 18.65
CA PHE A 33 -6.49 16.27 19.46
C PHE A 33 -6.95 14.81 19.37
N GLY A 34 -7.88 14.42 20.23
CA GLY A 34 -8.33 13.03 20.34
C GLY A 34 -7.36 12.13 21.11
N ALA A 35 -7.80 10.91 21.38
CA ALA A 35 -7.02 9.90 22.08
C ALA A 35 -6.06 9.16 21.14
N PRO A 36 -5.00 8.50 21.67
CA PRO A 36 -4.24 7.54 20.89
C PRO A 36 -5.12 6.37 20.41
N PRO A 37 -4.84 5.77 19.23
CA PRO A 37 -5.60 4.63 18.73
C PRO A 37 -5.60 3.45 19.71
N GLU A 38 -6.80 2.93 19.96
CA GLU A 38 -6.98 1.71 20.74
C GLU A 38 -6.30 0.51 20.03
N PRO A 39 -5.77 -0.45 20.79
CA PRO A 39 -5.27 -1.69 20.20
C PRO A 39 -6.42 -2.52 19.68
N GLY A 40 -6.41 -2.85 18.39
CA GLY A 40 -7.44 -3.71 17.82
C GLY A 40 -7.40 -3.74 16.31
N THR A 41 -8.31 -4.51 15.75
CA THR A 41 -8.66 -4.45 14.33
C THR A 41 -9.99 -3.70 14.25
N PHE A 42 -10.09 -2.80 13.29
CA PHE A 42 -11.25 -1.94 13.09
C PHE A 42 -11.73 -2.04 11.66
N LYS A 43 -13.03 -1.92 11.47
CA LYS A 43 -13.65 -1.81 10.14
C LYS A 43 -13.45 -0.39 9.61
N PHE A 44 -13.08 -0.25 8.35
CA PHE A 44 -13.03 1.06 7.68
C PHE A 44 -14.34 1.31 6.92
N VAL A 45 -14.96 2.45 7.19
CA VAL A 45 -16.19 2.88 6.50
C VAL A 45 -15.92 4.23 5.85
N LEU A 46 -16.17 4.33 4.55
CA LEU A 46 -16.12 5.62 3.84
C LEU A 46 -17.25 6.50 4.36
N ALA A 47 -16.94 7.75 4.70
CA ALA A 47 -17.95 8.73 5.03
C ALA A 47 -18.84 9.03 3.82
N ASP A 48 -20.13 9.28 4.07
CA ASP A 48 -21.07 9.82 3.09
C ASP A 48 -21.67 11.14 3.61
N PRO A 49 -21.40 12.30 2.96
CA PRO A 49 -20.46 12.48 1.85
C PRO A 49 -19.01 12.27 2.29
N LEU A 50 -18.10 12.01 1.35
CA LEU A 50 -16.70 11.69 1.68
C LEU A 50 -15.99 12.83 2.42
N THR A 51 -16.37 14.08 2.18
CA THR A 51 -15.82 15.24 2.90
C THR A 51 -16.42 15.39 4.30
N MET A 52 -17.48 14.67 4.66
CA MET A 52 -18.28 14.86 5.86
C MET A 52 -18.84 16.28 6.02
N CYS A 53 -19.01 17.03 4.94
CA CYS A 53 -19.58 18.38 5.00
C CYS A 53 -20.71 18.51 3.98
N ASN A 54 -21.74 19.28 4.33
CA ASN A 54 -22.78 19.67 3.39
C ASN A 54 -22.36 20.93 2.60
N LYS A 55 -23.24 21.41 1.71
CA LYS A 55 -22.98 22.61 0.89
C LYS A 55 -22.74 23.88 1.71
N ASP A 56 -23.28 23.95 2.92
CA ASP A 56 -23.15 25.07 3.84
C ASP A 56 -21.95 24.88 4.77
N THR A 57 -20.99 24.02 4.42
CA THR A 57 -19.79 23.72 5.21
C THR A 57 -20.09 23.20 6.62
N THR A 58 -21.28 22.65 6.84
CA THR A 58 -21.67 22.06 8.11
C THR A 58 -21.35 20.57 8.11
N PRO A 59 -20.76 20.03 9.19
CA PRO A 59 -20.46 18.60 9.28
C PRO A 59 -21.72 17.73 9.16
N VAL A 60 -21.66 16.70 8.32
CA VAL A 60 -22.72 15.70 8.13
C VAL A 60 -22.12 14.31 7.90
N LEU A 61 -22.85 13.29 8.35
CA LEU A 61 -22.50 11.88 8.16
C LEU A 61 -23.80 11.09 7.94
N TYR A 62 -24.18 10.90 6.67
CA TYR A 62 -25.44 10.29 6.29
C TYR A 62 -25.49 8.80 6.59
N ASN A 63 -24.36 8.11 6.46
CA ASN A 63 -24.21 6.69 6.76
C ASN A 63 -23.82 6.39 8.22
N ARG A 64 -24.14 7.28 9.16
CA ARG A 64 -23.89 7.10 10.60
C ARG A 64 -24.46 5.80 11.20
N ALA A 65 -25.49 5.21 10.58
CA ALA A 65 -26.05 3.93 11.01
C ALA A 65 -25.08 2.74 10.81
N SER A 66 -24.06 2.91 9.96
CA SER A 66 -23.02 1.90 9.70
C SER A 66 -21.79 2.07 10.59
N VAL A 67 -21.85 2.97 11.59
CA VAL A 67 -20.73 3.33 12.45
C VAL A 67 -20.98 2.86 13.88
N ASP A 68 -19.98 2.23 14.46
CA ASP A 68 -19.98 1.70 15.83
C ASP A 68 -18.59 1.83 16.50
N GLY A 69 -18.48 1.30 17.72
CA GLY A 69 -17.26 1.32 18.53
C GLY A 69 -16.08 0.51 17.98
N PHE A 70 -16.23 -0.16 16.83
CA PHE A 70 -15.16 -0.86 16.13
C PHE A 70 -14.93 -0.31 14.72
N THR A 71 -15.50 0.87 14.42
CA THR A 71 -15.46 1.50 13.10
C THR A 71 -14.49 2.68 13.08
N VAL A 72 -13.69 2.75 12.02
CA VAL A 72 -12.93 3.94 11.60
C VAL A 72 -13.68 4.62 10.47
N VAL A 73 -14.10 5.86 10.71
CA VAL A 73 -14.69 6.70 9.65
C VAL A 73 -13.57 7.27 8.80
N VAL A 74 -13.56 6.97 7.50
CA VAL A 74 -12.59 7.49 6.53
C VAL A 74 -13.20 8.69 5.82
N ALA A 75 -12.60 9.86 5.99
CA ALA A 75 -13.11 11.11 5.44
C ALA A 75 -12.02 11.90 4.73
N LYS A 76 -12.36 12.70 3.72
CA LYS A 76 -11.43 13.56 2.99
C LYS A 76 -11.31 14.92 3.67
N ARG A 77 -10.09 15.47 3.67
CA ARG A 77 -9.82 16.85 4.10
C ARG A 77 -10.55 17.86 3.21
N GLY A 78 -10.96 18.99 3.80
CA GLY A 78 -11.58 20.11 3.10
C GLY A 78 -13.02 20.40 3.54
N GLU A 79 -13.61 21.46 2.98
CA GLU A 79 -14.98 21.96 3.17
C GLU A 79 -15.36 22.43 4.58
N CYS A 80 -15.01 21.72 5.65
CA CYS A 80 -15.29 22.11 7.04
C CYS A 80 -14.18 21.63 8.00
N ASN A 81 -14.25 22.02 9.27
CA ASN A 81 -13.13 21.87 10.21
C ASN A 81 -12.90 20.41 10.64
N HIS A 82 -11.64 20.02 10.87
CA HIS A 82 -11.30 18.66 11.32
C HIS A 82 -11.90 18.33 12.70
N SER A 83 -11.91 19.30 13.62
CA SER A 83 -12.50 19.15 14.96
C SER A 83 -13.97 18.80 14.88
N GLU A 84 -14.74 19.52 14.06
CA GLU A 84 -16.18 19.31 13.93
C GLU A 84 -16.51 17.96 13.30
N LYS A 85 -15.75 17.53 12.28
CA LYS A 85 -15.87 16.17 11.71
C LYS A 85 -15.59 15.08 12.74
N ALA A 86 -14.56 15.29 13.57
CA ALA A 86 -14.19 14.35 14.62
C ALA A 86 -15.25 14.29 15.71
N ILE A 87 -15.80 15.43 16.15
CA ILE A 87 -16.92 15.49 17.10
C ILE A 87 -18.11 14.71 16.53
N LEU A 88 -18.49 14.94 15.27
CA LEU A 88 -19.59 14.21 14.67
C LEU A 88 -19.32 12.69 14.63
N ALA A 89 -18.11 12.26 14.25
CA ALA A 89 -17.76 10.83 14.28
C ALA A 89 -17.77 10.24 15.70
N HIS A 90 -17.37 11.03 16.71
CA HIS A 90 -17.44 10.67 18.13
C HIS A 90 -18.87 10.37 18.56
N GLU A 91 -19.78 11.29 18.23
CA GLU A 91 -21.19 11.23 18.64
C GLU A 91 -21.92 10.04 18.01
N THR A 92 -21.44 9.55 16.87
CA THR A 92 -21.92 8.32 16.23
C THR A 92 -21.29 7.05 16.80
N GLY A 93 -20.42 7.18 17.80
CA GLY A 93 -19.77 6.06 18.48
C GLY A 93 -18.55 5.48 17.75
N ALA A 94 -17.97 6.19 16.77
CA ALA A 94 -16.80 5.70 16.04
C ALA A 94 -15.60 5.49 16.99
N ALA A 95 -14.81 4.45 16.75
CA ALA A 95 -13.54 4.24 17.45
C ALA A 95 -12.49 5.30 17.04
N ALA A 96 -12.53 5.68 15.77
CA ALA A 96 -11.56 6.60 15.18
C ALA A 96 -12.11 7.32 13.95
N ILE A 97 -11.47 8.44 13.61
CA ILE A 97 -11.60 9.10 12.31
C ILE A 97 -10.22 9.15 11.63
N LEU A 98 -10.21 8.78 10.35
CA LEU A 98 -9.03 8.80 9.50
C LEU A 98 -9.25 9.79 8.35
N PHE A 99 -8.51 10.89 8.38
CA PHE A 99 -8.53 11.90 7.34
C PHE A 99 -7.60 11.51 6.17
N ILE A 100 -8.09 11.68 4.95
CA ILE A 100 -7.28 11.63 3.74
C ILE A 100 -6.87 13.07 3.41
N ASN A 101 -5.58 13.34 3.45
CA ASN A 101 -5.05 14.63 3.05
C ASN A 101 -5.33 14.88 1.55
N THR A 102 -5.67 16.11 1.19
CA THR A 102 -5.88 16.53 -0.19
C THR A 102 -4.71 17.32 -0.76
N GLU A 103 -3.74 17.66 0.09
CA GLU A 103 -2.51 18.36 -0.28
C GLU A 103 -1.33 17.40 -0.38
N GLU A 104 -0.24 17.88 -0.95
CA GLU A 104 1.03 17.15 -0.99
C GLU A 104 1.60 16.98 0.43
N GLY A 105 2.20 15.82 0.69
CA GLY A 105 2.71 15.45 2.00
C GLY A 105 1.62 15.01 2.99
N ASN A 106 2.01 14.90 4.26
CA ASN A 106 1.11 14.56 5.37
C ASN A 106 1.36 15.55 6.52
N SER A 107 0.32 15.81 7.32
CA SER A 107 0.39 16.76 8.42
C SER A 107 -0.44 16.29 9.61
N HIS A 108 -0.22 16.90 10.77
CA HIS A 108 -1.03 16.67 11.95
C HIS A 108 -2.32 17.51 11.85
N PRO A 109 -3.53 16.89 11.82
CA PRO A 109 -4.77 17.65 11.91
C PRO A 109 -4.77 18.53 13.16
N SER A 110 -5.16 19.79 12.97
CA SER A 110 -5.35 20.76 14.06
C SER A 110 -6.84 20.90 14.39
N GLY A 111 -7.16 21.11 15.66
CA GLY A 111 -8.55 21.16 16.14
C GLY A 111 -8.60 21.56 17.63
N PRO A 112 -8.48 22.86 17.94
CA PRO A 112 -8.40 23.34 19.32
C PRO A 112 -9.69 23.08 20.14
N GLU A 113 -10.80 22.82 19.47
CA GLU A 113 -12.11 22.60 20.09
C GLU A 113 -12.37 21.11 20.43
N ALA A 114 -11.45 20.21 20.07
CA ALA A 114 -11.65 18.76 20.11
C ALA A 114 -10.69 18.01 21.05
N HIS A 115 -10.10 18.70 22.04
CA HIS A 115 -9.04 18.13 22.89
C HIS A 115 -9.48 16.93 23.72
N ASP A 116 -10.74 16.89 24.17
CA ASP A 116 -11.25 15.86 25.09
C ASP A 116 -11.95 14.69 24.39
N LEU A 117 -11.82 14.57 23.06
CA LEU A 117 -12.41 13.46 22.32
C LEU A 117 -11.75 12.13 22.68
N SER A 118 -12.56 11.13 23.05
CA SER A 118 -12.06 9.79 23.33
C SER A 118 -11.75 8.98 22.07
N LEU A 119 -12.21 9.44 20.89
CA LEU A 119 -11.87 8.79 19.62
C LEU A 119 -10.43 9.13 19.19
N SER A 120 -9.85 8.26 18.37
CA SER A 120 -8.57 8.55 17.73
C SER A 120 -8.74 9.30 16.41
N ALA A 121 -8.16 10.50 16.31
CA ALA A 121 -8.12 11.26 15.07
C ALA A 121 -6.73 11.19 14.42
N SER A 122 -6.68 10.82 13.13
CA SER A 122 -5.44 10.62 12.39
C SER A 122 -5.57 11.07 10.93
N MET A 123 -4.45 11.34 10.25
CA MET A 123 -4.40 11.68 8.82
C MET A 123 -3.37 10.86 8.06
N ILE A 124 -3.72 10.42 6.85
CA ILE A 124 -2.82 9.83 5.86
C ILE A 124 -2.60 10.77 4.68
N GLY A 125 -1.46 10.63 4.01
CA GLY A 125 -1.14 11.41 2.81
C GLY A 125 -2.07 11.08 1.64
N ARG A 126 -2.13 11.99 0.66
CA ARG A 126 -3.04 11.89 -0.50
C ARG A 126 -2.94 10.57 -1.26
N TYR A 127 -1.73 10.12 -1.61
CA TYR A 127 -1.52 8.90 -2.40
C TYR A 127 -1.94 7.63 -1.66
N ASP A 128 -1.63 7.52 -0.37
CA ASP A 128 -2.08 6.39 0.46
C ASP A 128 -3.60 6.43 0.63
N GLY A 129 -4.16 7.63 0.80
CA GLY A 129 -5.60 7.83 0.88
C GLY A 129 -6.33 7.41 -0.39
N GLU A 130 -5.87 7.82 -1.57
CA GLU A 130 -6.44 7.41 -2.86
C GLU A 130 -6.42 5.87 -2.99
N ARG A 131 -5.32 5.21 -2.62
CA ARG A 131 -5.23 3.73 -2.61
C ARG A 131 -6.17 3.08 -1.60
N LEU A 132 -6.38 3.71 -0.45
CA LEU A 132 -7.32 3.25 0.56
C LEU A 132 -8.76 3.35 0.03
N LEU A 133 -9.10 4.47 -0.63
CA LEU A 133 -10.40 4.67 -1.27
C LEU A 133 -10.65 3.63 -2.36
N ASP A 134 -9.67 3.38 -3.24
CA ASP A 134 -9.79 2.38 -4.30
C ASP A 134 -10.05 0.98 -3.74
N ALA A 135 -9.35 0.58 -2.66
CA ALA A 135 -9.58 -0.71 -2.02
C ALA A 135 -10.93 -0.79 -1.30
N LEU A 136 -11.36 0.28 -0.65
CA LEU A 136 -12.67 0.34 -0.01
C LEU A 136 -13.80 0.25 -1.02
N ASN A 137 -13.67 0.95 -2.15
CA ASN A 137 -14.64 0.93 -3.24
C ASN A 137 -14.65 -0.41 -3.99
N ALA A 138 -13.50 -1.08 -4.13
CA ALA A 138 -13.39 -2.39 -4.77
C ALA A 138 -13.94 -3.54 -3.91
N THR A 139 -14.10 -3.34 -2.60
CA THR A 139 -14.61 -4.34 -1.68
C THR A 139 -16.13 -4.27 -1.65
N PHE A 140 -16.79 -5.15 -2.42
CA PHE A 140 -18.26 -5.23 -2.53
C PHE A 140 -18.99 -5.32 -1.17
N ASP A 141 -18.34 -5.91 -0.15
CA ASP A 141 -18.93 -6.09 1.19
C ASP A 141 -18.50 -5.02 2.21
N GLN A 142 -17.73 -3.99 1.83
CA GLN A 142 -17.20 -2.95 2.72
C GLN A 142 -16.53 -3.45 4.02
N ASN A 143 -16.15 -4.73 4.09
CA ASN A 143 -15.56 -5.36 5.28
C ASN A 143 -14.04 -5.26 5.28
N MET A 144 -13.52 -4.13 4.79
CA MET A 144 -12.09 -3.89 4.90
C MET A 144 -11.77 -3.57 6.35
N GLU A 145 -10.97 -4.42 6.95
CA GLU A 145 -10.53 -4.32 8.32
C GLU A 145 -9.07 -3.92 8.37
N GLY A 146 -8.66 -3.30 9.46
CA GLY A 146 -7.26 -3.04 9.68
C GLY A 146 -6.90 -2.43 11.02
N LYS A 147 -5.60 -2.18 11.19
CA LYS A 147 -5.01 -1.91 12.50
C LYS A 147 -4.15 -0.66 12.48
N PHE A 148 -4.33 0.17 13.50
CA PHE A 148 -3.43 1.26 13.84
C PHE A 148 -2.22 0.75 14.62
N VAL A 149 -1.03 0.90 14.06
CA VAL A 149 0.22 0.46 14.70
C VAL A 149 1.09 1.66 15.12
N PRO A 150 1.25 1.93 16.43
CA PRO A 150 2.24 2.88 16.93
C PRO A 150 3.66 2.51 16.55
N ILE A 151 4.36 3.39 15.83
CA ILE A 151 5.80 3.32 15.64
C ILE A 151 6.46 4.43 16.49
N SER A 152 7.51 4.05 17.20
CA SER A 152 8.42 5.01 17.81
C SER A 152 9.76 4.94 17.09
N CYS A 153 10.24 6.10 16.68
CA CYS A 153 11.57 6.27 16.10
C CYS A 153 12.51 6.76 17.19
N LEU A 154 13.49 5.93 17.53
CA LEU A 154 14.59 6.32 18.41
C LEU A 154 15.69 6.94 17.55
N GLU A 155 16.04 8.19 17.85
CA GLU A 155 17.22 8.87 17.29
C GLU A 155 18.45 8.38 18.06
N GLY A 156 19.43 7.82 17.35
CA GLY A 156 20.69 7.36 17.95
C GLY A 156 21.24 6.08 17.33
N LYS A 157 22.57 5.94 17.32
CA LYS A 157 23.27 4.73 16.85
C LYS A 157 22.85 3.55 17.71
N SER A 158 22.13 2.59 17.13
CA SER A 158 21.88 1.32 17.80
C SER A 158 23.22 0.64 18.13
N LYS A 159 23.41 0.16 19.36
CA LYS A 159 24.60 -0.62 19.77
C LYS A 159 24.77 -1.90 18.95
N THR A 160 23.68 -2.41 18.37
CA THR A 160 23.66 -3.64 17.54
C THR A 160 23.64 -3.35 16.03
N MET A 161 23.32 -2.11 15.61
CA MET A 161 23.37 -1.67 14.21
C MET A 161 23.88 -0.22 14.14
N PRO A 162 25.21 -0.01 14.22
CA PRO A 162 25.82 1.32 14.30
C PRO A 162 25.58 2.20 13.05
N SER A 163 25.08 1.63 11.96
CA SER A 163 24.85 2.28 10.66
C SER A 163 23.45 2.87 10.47
N LEU A 164 22.48 2.60 11.37
CA LEU A 164 21.16 3.25 11.31
C LEU A 164 21.15 4.47 12.24
N GLU A 165 21.01 5.67 11.66
CA GLU A 165 20.92 6.93 12.42
C GLU A 165 19.59 7.09 13.20
N SER A 166 18.56 6.36 12.80
CA SER A 166 17.30 6.25 13.54
C SER A 166 16.70 4.86 13.37
N HIS A 167 16.13 4.31 14.45
CA HIS A 167 15.45 3.02 14.43
C HIS A 167 13.97 3.21 14.74
N CYS A 168 13.12 3.04 13.73
CA CYS A 168 11.67 3.08 13.86
C CYS A 168 11.13 1.66 14.02
N ALA A 169 10.43 1.39 15.13
CA ALA A 169 9.82 0.09 15.37
C ALA A 169 8.46 0.21 16.07
N PRO A 170 7.57 -0.79 15.91
CA PRO A 170 6.32 -0.82 16.66
C PRO A 170 6.56 -0.77 18.15
N VAL A 171 5.82 0.09 18.84
CA VAL A 171 5.93 0.30 20.29
C VAL A 171 5.49 -0.96 21.03
N ARG A 172 4.36 -1.56 20.61
CA ARG A 172 3.75 -2.71 21.29
C ARG A 172 4.33 -4.03 20.75
N SER A 173 4.60 -4.99 21.64
CA SER A 173 5.14 -6.30 21.26
C SER A 173 4.23 -7.08 20.31
N LYS A 174 2.90 -7.03 20.52
CA LYS A 174 1.92 -7.66 19.64
C LYS A 174 1.94 -7.06 18.23
N ASP A 175 2.23 -5.76 18.11
CA ASP A 175 2.32 -5.11 16.81
C ASP A 175 3.63 -5.47 16.09
N ARG A 176 4.74 -5.64 16.82
CA ARG A 176 5.97 -6.19 16.24
C ARG A 176 5.77 -7.57 15.64
N GLN A 177 5.08 -8.45 16.38
CA GLN A 177 4.74 -9.79 15.89
C GLN A 177 3.87 -9.73 14.65
N PHE A 178 2.82 -8.91 14.69
CA PHE A 178 1.92 -8.70 13.55
C PHE A 178 2.65 -8.20 12.31
N ILE A 179 3.51 -7.18 12.42
CA ILE A 179 4.32 -6.71 11.28
C ILE A 179 5.28 -7.78 10.79
N SER A 180 5.95 -8.49 11.70
CA SER A 180 6.92 -9.53 11.32
C SER A 180 6.27 -10.74 10.63
N ALA A 181 4.97 -10.97 10.86
CA ALA A 181 4.20 -12.04 10.25
C ALA A 181 3.69 -11.68 8.85
N LEU A 182 3.87 -10.44 8.39
CA LEU A 182 3.46 -10.04 7.05
C LEU A 182 4.34 -10.72 6.01
N ASP A 183 3.71 -11.56 5.18
CA ASP A 183 4.39 -12.19 4.07
C ASP A 183 4.26 -11.33 2.80
N PHE A 184 5.41 -10.96 2.25
CA PHE A 184 5.53 -10.21 1.01
C PHE A 184 5.96 -11.10 -0.16
N ARG A 185 5.97 -12.43 0.05
CA ARG A 185 6.28 -13.42 -0.96
C ARG A 185 5.02 -13.83 -1.72
N GLY A 186 5.22 -14.29 -2.94
CA GLY A 186 4.16 -14.88 -3.74
C GLY A 186 4.72 -15.69 -4.90
N LYS A 187 3.83 -16.08 -5.81
CA LYS A 187 4.17 -16.84 -7.01
C LYS A 187 3.72 -16.13 -8.28
N ILE A 188 4.61 -15.97 -9.25
CA ILE A 188 4.27 -15.67 -10.63
C ILE A 188 3.89 -16.99 -11.29
N VAL A 189 2.68 -17.08 -11.84
CA VAL A 189 2.22 -18.17 -12.69
C VAL A 189 2.29 -17.71 -14.13
N ALA A 190 3.27 -18.18 -14.89
CA ALA A 190 3.43 -17.87 -16.30
C ALA A 190 2.73 -18.94 -17.15
N ASN A 191 1.89 -18.48 -18.10
CA ASN A 191 1.13 -19.31 -19.03
C ASN A 191 0.30 -20.42 -18.36
N GLY A 192 -0.08 -20.25 -17.09
CA GLY A 192 -0.86 -21.22 -16.30
C GLY A 192 -0.09 -22.44 -15.79
N GLU A 193 1.18 -22.62 -16.17
CA GLU A 193 1.95 -23.84 -15.90
C GLU A 193 3.16 -23.59 -14.99
N HIS A 194 3.94 -22.55 -15.28
CA HIS A 194 5.21 -22.32 -14.62
C HIS A 194 5.04 -21.42 -13.40
N LYS A 195 5.46 -21.89 -12.23
CA LYS A 195 5.37 -21.14 -10.98
C LYS A 195 6.75 -20.68 -10.50
N PHE A 196 6.89 -19.39 -10.27
CA PHE A 196 8.14 -18.76 -9.81
C PHE A 196 7.92 -17.94 -8.55
N GLU A 197 8.83 -18.02 -7.59
CA GLU A 197 8.74 -17.19 -6.40
C GLU A 197 9.11 -15.73 -6.69
N TYR A 198 8.40 -14.82 -6.05
CA TYR A 198 8.76 -13.40 -6.03
C TYR A 198 8.69 -12.83 -4.61
N VAL A 199 9.37 -11.71 -4.41
CA VAL A 199 9.23 -10.85 -3.22
C VAL A 199 8.80 -9.46 -3.67
N GLN A 200 7.74 -8.93 -3.05
CA GLN A 200 7.25 -7.58 -3.35
C GLN A 200 8.10 -6.49 -2.69
N ALA A 201 8.30 -5.40 -3.43
CA ALA A 201 8.98 -4.21 -2.96
C ALA A 201 8.30 -3.54 -1.74
N GLU A 202 9.03 -2.62 -1.13
CA GLU A 202 8.51 -1.71 -0.09
C GLU A 202 7.79 -0.50 -0.69
N PHE A 203 8.02 -0.22 -1.97
CA PHE A 203 7.40 0.87 -2.72
C PHE A 203 6.45 0.32 -3.80
N GLY A 204 5.79 1.24 -4.51
CA GLY A 204 4.91 0.88 -5.63
C GLY A 204 3.48 0.55 -5.18
N GLY A 205 2.62 0.29 -6.16
CA GLY A 205 1.29 -0.26 -5.95
C GLY A 205 1.35 -1.70 -5.41
N ARG A 206 0.27 -2.15 -4.77
CA ARG A 206 0.12 -3.57 -4.44
C ARG A 206 -0.53 -4.29 -5.61
N ILE A 207 -0.10 -5.53 -5.84
CA ILE A 207 -0.73 -6.39 -6.83
C ILE A 207 -2.07 -6.77 -6.23
N ASN A 208 -3.18 -6.56 -6.95
CA ASN A 208 -4.42 -7.19 -6.55
C ASN A 208 -4.30 -8.67 -6.99
N PRO A 209 -4.29 -9.65 -6.06
CA PRO A 209 -4.14 -11.07 -6.42
C PRO A 209 -5.25 -11.58 -7.34
N HIS A 210 -6.32 -10.80 -7.52
CA HIS A 210 -7.46 -11.11 -8.37
C HIS A 210 -7.51 -10.28 -9.67
N SER A 211 -6.56 -9.38 -9.93
CA SER A 211 -6.64 -8.43 -11.06
C SER A 211 -6.19 -8.98 -12.42
N GLY A 212 -6.45 -10.25 -12.68
CA GLY A 212 -6.39 -10.82 -14.03
C GLY A 212 -5.00 -11.29 -14.46
N GLN A 213 -4.92 -11.58 -15.76
CA GLN A 213 -3.70 -11.98 -16.46
C GLN A 213 -3.10 -10.73 -17.12
N TRP A 214 -1.78 -10.60 -17.06
CA TRP A 214 -1.06 -9.50 -17.68
C TRP A 214 -0.16 -10.02 -18.78
N GLY A 215 -0.18 -9.36 -19.94
CA GLY A 215 0.82 -9.61 -20.97
C GLY A 215 2.22 -9.35 -20.42
N LEU A 216 3.16 -10.22 -20.78
CA LEU A 216 4.56 -10.13 -20.35
C LEU A 216 5.42 -9.51 -21.45
N ALA A 217 6.14 -8.44 -21.13
CA ALA A 217 7.08 -7.76 -22.02
C ALA A 217 8.48 -7.60 -21.39
N GLY A 218 9.44 -7.16 -22.20
CA GLY A 218 10.79 -6.78 -21.76
C GLY A 218 11.78 -7.94 -21.60
N SER A 219 13.00 -7.61 -21.22
CA SER A 219 14.10 -8.57 -21.08
C SER A 219 15.02 -8.26 -19.89
N VAL A 220 15.71 -9.28 -19.38
CA VAL A 220 16.75 -9.11 -18.34
C VAL A 220 17.96 -8.29 -18.81
N SER A 221 18.13 -8.10 -20.12
CA SER A 221 19.14 -7.22 -20.71
C SER A 221 18.73 -5.74 -20.69
N GLU A 222 17.45 -5.45 -20.44
CA GLU A 222 16.93 -4.09 -20.42
C GLU A 222 16.93 -3.57 -18.99
N HIS A 223 17.60 -2.43 -18.80
CA HIS A 223 17.74 -1.80 -17.49
C HIS A 223 16.85 -0.58 -17.30
N TYR A 224 16.27 0.01 -18.36
CA TYR A 224 15.33 1.13 -18.25
C TYR A 224 15.82 2.26 -17.32
N CYS A 225 17.02 2.78 -17.58
CA CYS A 225 17.63 3.80 -16.73
C CYS A 225 17.61 5.21 -17.33
N ASN A 226 17.48 5.32 -18.65
CA ASN A 226 17.42 6.59 -19.40
C ASN A 226 16.71 6.35 -20.75
N LEU A 227 15.72 5.46 -20.78
CA LEU A 227 14.99 5.13 -22.00
C LEU A 227 13.74 5.98 -22.08
N THR A 228 13.57 6.69 -23.19
CA THR A 228 12.27 7.23 -23.58
C THR A 228 11.51 6.10 -24.25
N ILE A 229 10.57 5.53 -23.52
CA ILE A 229 9.59 4.58 -24.06
C ILE A 229 8.41 5.42 -24.57
N ALA A 230 7.79 5.05 -25.69
CA ALA A 230 6.64 5.80 -26.16
C ALA A 230 5.49 5.69 -25.14
N ASP A 231 4.74 6.77 -24.96
CA ASP A 231 3.58 6.77 -24.07
C ASP A 231 2.58 5.68 -24.49
N GLY A 232 2.13 4.88 -23.53
CA GLY A 232 1.24 3.74 -23.73
C GLY A 232 1.84 2.50 -24.42
N GLU A 233 3.13 2.47 -24.75
CA GLU A 233 3.78 1.30 -25.38
C GLU A 233 3.69 0.04 -24.51
N LEU A 234 3.70 0.22 -23.18
CA LEU A 234 3.61 -0.86 -22.20
C LEU A 234 2.24 -0.90 -21.53
N GLN A 235 1.21 -0.32 -22.14
CA GLN A 235 -0.10 -0.14 -21.54
C GLN A 235 -0.68 -1.45 -21.00
N GLY A 236 -0.85 -1.53 -19.68
CA GLY A 236 -1.44 -2.69 -19.02
C GLY A 236 -0.47 -3.86 -18.78
N MET A 237 0.78 -3.78 -19.23
CA MET A 237 1.71 -4.90 -19.27
C MET A 237 2.44 -5.13 -17.93
N ALA A 238 2.89 -6.37 -17.73
CA ALA A 238 3.93 -6.70 -16.79
C ALA A 238 5.29 -6.73 -17.50
N VAL A 239 6.28 -6.03 -16.96
CA VAL A 239 7.55 -5.79 -17.65
C VAL A 239 8.70 -6.40 -16.88
N LEU A 240 9.43 -7.31 -17.53
CA LEU A 240 10.63 -7.93 -17.03
C LEU A 240 11.84 -7.02 -17.27
N VAL A 241 12.60 -6.75 -16.22
CA VAL A 241 13.79 -5.89 -16.29
C VAL A 241 14.98 -6.49 -15.52
N GLY A 242 16.20 -6.18 -15.95
CA GLY A 242 17.41 -6.56 -15.25
C GLY A 242 17.81 -5.60 -14.14
N ARG A 243 18.28 -6.13 -13.00
CA ARG A 243 18.96 -5.34 -11.96
C ARG A 243 20.26 -4.72 -12.49
N GLY A 244 20.53 -3.47 -12.10
CA GLY A 244 21.74 -2.72 -12.48
C GLY A 244 21.43 -1.41 -13.20
N GLY A 245 22.45 -0.61 -13.49
CA GLY A 245 22.36 0.66 -14.24
C GLY A 245 21.84 1.86 -13.44
N CYS A 246 20.77 1.68 -12.66
CA CYS A 246 20.10 2.72 -11.86
C CYS A 246 19.35 2.09 -10.68
N ASP A 247 18.78 2.92 -9.80
CA ASP A 247 18.01 2.44 -8.65
C ASP A 247 16.66 1.82 -9.06
N PHE A 248 16.03 1.12 -8.11
CA PHE A 248 14.79 0.37 -8.37
C PHE A 248 13.58 1.28 -8.63
N ALA A 249 13.53 2.43 -7.97
CA ALA A 249 12.43 3.37 -8.10
C ALA A 249 12.46 4.06 -9.48
N THR A 250 13.64 4.45 -9.97
CA THR A 250 13.81 5.04 -11.32
C THR A 250 13.25 4.11 -12.41
N LYS A 251 13.55 2.82 -12.32
CA LYS A 251 13.02 1.83 -13.27
C LYS A 251 11.49 1.79 -13.23
N ALA A 252 10.93 1.75 -12.02
CA ALA A 252 9.49 1.66 -11.86
C ALA A 252 8.75 2.94 -12.28
N GLU A 253 9.36 4.11 -12.09
CA GLU A 253 8.86 5.41 -12.58
C GLU A 253 8.79 5.40 -14.11
N ILE A 254 9.89 5.07 -14.80
CA ILE A 254 9.95 5.02 -16.26
C ILE A 254 8.93 4.02 -16.83
N LEU A 255 8.82 2.83 -16.25
CA LEU A 255 7.85 1.83 -16.69
C LEU A 255 6.41 2.27 -16.42
N SER A 256 6.17 2.95 -15.30
CA SER A 256 4.86 3.49 -14.97
C SER A 256 4.43 4.57 -15.95
N GLU A 257 5.33 5.47 -16.32
CA GLU A 257 5.07 6.51 -17.33
C GLU A 257 4.75 5.92 -18.70
N ALA A 258 5.34 4.76 -19.04
CA ALA A 258 5.05 4.02 -20.26
C ALA A 258 3.73 3.20 -20.20
N GLY A 259 2.96 3.28 -19.11
CA GLY A 259 1.67 2.62 -18.96
C GLY A 259 1.72 1.19 -18.40
N ALA A 260 2.89 0.71 -17.97
CA ALA A 260 3.00 -0.61 -17.34
C ALA A 260 2.14 -0.70 -16.06
N ARG A 261 1.84 -1.92 -15.62
CA ARG A 261 1.13 -2.18 -14.35
C ARG A 261 1.99 -2.90 -13.32
N ILE A 262 2.96 -3.67 -13.79
CA ILE A 262 3.87 -4.45 -12.94
C ILE A 262 5.29 -4.35 -13.48
N MET A 263 6.25 -4.08 -12.61
CA MET A 263 7.67 -4.29 -12.84
C MET A 263 8.11 -5.60 -12.17
N ILE A 264 8.71 -6.49 -12.96
CA ILE A 264 9.35 -7.73 -12.50
C ILE A 264 10.86 -7.55 -12.65
N LEU A 265 11.55 -7.39 -11.53
CA LEU A 265 12.98 -7.17 -11.52
C LEU A 265 13.74 -8.48 -11.30
N ALA A 266 14.48 -8.91 -12.30
CA ALA A 266 15.40 -10.05 -12.20
C ALA A 266 16.68 -9.63 -11.50
N ASN A 267 17.00 -10.29 -10.38
CA ASN A 267 18.26 -10.07 -9.69
C ASN A 267 19.45 -10.64 -10.49
N TYR A 268 20.67 -10.19 -10.20
CA TYR A 268 21.89 -10.71 -10.83
C TYR A 268 22.38 -12.04 -10.23
N ASN A 269 21.76 -12.50 -9.14
CA ASN A 269 22.04 -13.75 -8.44
C ASN A 269 20.74 -14.46 -8.03
N GLU A 270 20.85 -15.58 -7.32
CA GLU A 270 19.70 -16.41 -6.90
C GLU A 270 19.02 -15.94 -5.60
N THR A 271 19.38 -14.77 -5.07
CA THR A 271 18.74 -14.23 -3.87
C THR A 271 17.57 -13.32 -4.26
N ILE A 272 16.55 -13.24 -3.41
CA ILE A 272 15.46 -12.27 -3.52
C ILE A 272 15.29 -11.56 -2.17
N PHE A 273 15.02 -10.27 -2.21
CA PHE A 273 14.81 -9.45 -1.03
C PHE A 273 13.82 -8.32 -1.36
N ARG A 274 13.29 -7.66 -0.34
CA ARG A 274 12.39 -6.53 -0.54
C ARG A 274 13.18 -5.33 -1.05
N MET A 275 12.84 -4.88 -2.25
CA MET A 275 13.43 -3.68 -2.82
C MET A 275 12.96 -2.45 -2.03
N GLY A 276 13.91 -1.69 -1.49
CA GLY A 276 13.66 -0.40 -0.87
C GLY A 276 13.75 0.75 -1.88
N VAL A 277 13.49 1.96 -1.40
CA VAL A 277 13.62 3.23 -2.10
C VAL A 277 14.39 4.21 -1.21
N ASP A 278 15.08 5.18 -1.80
CA ASP A 278 15.85 6.19 -1.10
C ASP A 278 15.00 7.07 -0.17
N THR A 279 13.81 7.45 -0.63
CA THR A 279 12.82 8.16 0.18
C THR A 279 11.45 7.50 0.08
N GLU A 280 10.78 7.33 1.23
CA GLU A 280 9.42 6.75 1.25
C GLU A 280 8.45 7.56 0.38
N TYR A 281 8.60 8.87 0.34
CA TYR A 281 7.75 9.78 -0.44
C TYR A 281 7.75 9.40 -1.92
N ARG A 282 8.94 9.28 -2.52
CA ARG A 282 9.13 8.86 -3.91
C ARG A 282 8.50 7.49 -4.16
N GLY A 283 8.75 6.53 -3.27
CA GLY A 283 8.21 5.18 -3.40
C GLY A 283 6.68 5.09 -3.41
N ARG A 284 5.98 6.00 -2.72
CA ARG A 284 4.51 6.03 -2.66
C ARG A 284 3.87 6.60 -3.92
N GLN A 285 4.60 7.44 -4.66
CA GLN A 285 4.11 8.03 -5.90
C GLN A 285 4.11 7.04 -7.07
N ILE A 286 4.91 5.97 -6.99
CA ILE A 286 4.98 4.92 -8.01
C ILE A 286 3.69 4.09 -7.99
N PRO A 287 2.84 4.14 -9.01
CA PRO A 287 1.51 3.50 -8.98
C PRO A 287 1.54 2.01 -9.38
N ILE A 288 2.62 1.56 -10.01
CA ILE A 288 2.77 0.17 -10.46
C ILE A 288 3.30 -0.73 -9.36
N ALA A 289 2.95 -2.01 -9.43
CA ALA A 289 3.54 -2.99 -8.53
C ALA A 289 4.99 -3.30 -8.92
N ALA A 290 5.86 -3.47 -7.94
CA ALA A 290 7.24 -3.88 -8.15
C ALA A 290 7.55 -5.17 -7.38
N VAL A 291 8.06 -6.18 -8.09
CA VAL A 291 8.47 -7.47 -7.50
C VAL A 291 9.87 -7.86 -7.95
N MET A 292 10.57 -8.61 -7.10
CA MET A 292 11.88 -9.18 -7.41
C MET A 292 11.79 -10.69 -7.58
N VAL A 293 12.51 -11.20 -8.58
CA VAL A 293 12.71 -12.63 -8.84
C VAL A 293 14.20 -12.98 -8.90
N THR A 294 14.52 -14.26 -8.79
CA THR A 294 15.90 -14.77 -8.94
C THR A 294 16.44 -14.57 -10.36
N LYS A 295 17.77 -14.62 -10.53
CA LYS A 295 18.43 -14.61 -11.85
C LYS A 295 17.92 -15.73 -12.76
N SER A 296 17.83 -16.95 -12.23
CA SER A 296 17.32 -18.11 -12.97
C SER A 296 15.89 -17.91 -13.45
N THR A 297 15.00 -17.43 -12.57
CA THR A 297 13.61 -17.08 -12.93
C THR A 297 13.57 -16.01 -14.02
N GLY A 298 14.33 -14.92 -13.85
CA GLY A 298 14.38 -13.85 -14.85
C GLY A 298 14.82 -14.35 -16.22
N SER A 299 15.80 -15.25 -16.26
CA SER A 299 16.27 -15.86 -17.50
C SER A 299 15.18 -16.70 -18.16
N GLN A 300 14.41 -17.48 -17.38
CA GLN A 300 13.29 -18.26 -17.91
C GLN A 300 12.15 -17.38 -18.43
N LEU A 301 11.76 -16.33 -17.68
CA LEU A 301 10.76 -15.37 -18.14
C LEU A 301 11.22 -14.64 -19.41
N SER A 302 12.50 -14.29 -19.51
CA SER A 302 13.06 -13.65 -20.72
C SER A 302 13.03 -14.59 -21.92
N LEU A 303 13.27 -15.89 -21.72
CA LEU A 303 13.10 -16.89 -22.78
C LEU A 303 11.63 -17.04 -23.20
N MET A 304 10.67 -16.83 -22.30
CA MET A 304 9.25 -16.82 -22.65
C MET A 304 8.92 -15.60 -23.51
N VAL A 305 9.38 -14.40 -23.14
CA VAL A 305 9.20 -13.17 -23.93
C VAL A 305 9.82 -13.31 -25.33
N ASN A 306 11.05 -13.83 -25.42
CA ASN A 306 11.79 -14.00 -26.67
C ASN A 306 11.46 -15.32 -27.42
N GLY A 307 10.59 -16.14 -26.84
CA GLY A 307 10.38 -17.54 -27.18
C GLY A 307 9.45 -17.75 -28.37
N LYS A 308 9.99 -18.40 -29.40
CA LYS A 308 9.33 -18.88 -30.61
C LYS A 308 8.34 -20.04 -30.37
N THR A 309 7.47 -19.99 -29.35
CA THR A 309 6.40 -20.98 -29.20
C THR A 309 5.18 -20.54 -30.00
N LYS A 310 5.17 -20.92 -31.28
CA LYS A 310 4.02 -20.79 -32.18
C LYS A 310 2.81 -21.57 -31.64
N LYS A 311 1.84 -20.84 -31.08
CA LYS A 311 0.46 -20.80 -31.61
C LYS A 311 0.00 -19.33 -31.57
N PRO A 312 -0.51 -18.75 -32.67
CA PRO A 312 -0.88 -17.32 -32.76
C PRO A 312 -2.08 -16.88 -31.90
N SER A 313 -2.44 -17.64 -30.88
CA SER A 313 -3.66 -17.43 -30.08
C SER A 313 -3.40 -17.39 -28.57
N GLN A 314 -2.14 -17.41 -28.11
CA GLN A 314 -1.77 -17.28 -26.70
C GLN A 314 -0.63 -16.28 -26.58
N GLU A 315 -0.97 -15.02 -26.28
CA GLU A 315 0.00 -14.04 -25.80
C GLU A 315 0.62 -14.57 -24.51
N ASN A 316 1.94 -14.41 -24.33
CA ASN A 316 2.59 -14.77 -23.07
C ASN A 316 1.99 -13.91 -21.96
N TYR A 317 1.42 -14.57 -20.97
CA TYR A 317 0.81 -13.88 -19.85
C TYR A 317 1.36 -14.41 -18.53
N ILE A 318 1.30 -13.54 -17.53
CA ILE A 318 1.55 -13.91 -16.15
C ILE A 318 0.32 -13.63 -15.30
N GLN A 319 0.22 -14.37 -14.22
CA GLN A 319 -0.67 -14.11 -13.11
C GLN A 319 0.15 -14.10 -11.82
N LEU A 320 -0.23 -13.27 -10.85
CA LEU A 320 0.46 -13.14 -9.59
C LEU A 320 -0.44 -13.68 -8.48
N GLU A 321 -0.03 -14.80 -7.90
CA GLU A 321 -0.62 -15.39 -6.70
C GLU A 321 0.12 -14.80 -5.48
N HIS A 322 -0.61 -14.35 -4.46
CA HIS A 322 0.01 -13.99 -3.19
C HIS A 322 0.21 -15.22 -2.31
N GLY A 323 1.34 -15.27 -1.62
CA GLY A 323 1.64 -16.28 -0.59
C GLY A 323 0.87 -16.05 0.71
N CYS A 324 -0.45 -15.86 0.65
CA CYS A 324 -1.28 -15.91 1.85
C CYS A 324 -1.43 -17.36 2.29
N THR A 325 -0.39 -17.92 2.91
CA THR A 325 -0.53 -19.18 3.62
C THR A 325 -1.37 -18.94 4.87
N GLN A 326 -2.38 -19.78 5.07
CA GLN A 326 -3.14 -19.82 6.31
C GLN A 326 -2.17 -20.22 7.44
N MET A 327 -2.03 -19.36 8.46
CA MET A 327 -1.72 -19.83 9.81
C MET A 327 -3.03 -20.11 10.53
#